data_AF-W9S769-F1
#
_entry.id   AF-W9S769-F1
#
_cell.length_a   1.000
_cell.length_b   1.000
_cell.length_c   1.000
_cell.angle_alpha   90.00
_cell.angle_beta   90.00
_cell.angle_gamma   90.00
#
_symmetry.space_group_name_H-M   'P 1'
#
loop_
_entity.id
_entity.type
_entity.pdbx_description
1 polymer ?
#
loop_
_entity_poly.entity_id
_entity_poly.type
_entity_poly.pdbx_seq_one_letter_code
_entity_poly.pdbx_strand_id
1 'polypeptide(L)'
;MSFSSPARQALTFTFPFLILSNYFVEFVYPLTLKFGFCSACSSLGWKSSSLFAQPGLVSSVHFRGFLVSSKNKSPHQKFSVSCSSSSSDPLLVKAARGDPVSRPPAWMMRQAGRYMAVYRKLAEKYPSFRERSETTDLIVEISLQPWKAFRPDGVIIFSDILTPLPAFGVPFDIEEVRGPIIQSPITSEEGLKTLHQIDLEKLHFVRESLKILRSEVGDRAAVLGFVGAPWTIATYIVEGGTTRTYTTIKRMCHTAPHVLRALLSHLAQAITEYIVFQVESGAHCIQIFDSWGGQLTPEMWEHWSKPYIEEVRLKAHITNSFLLIP
;
A
#
# COMPACT_ATOMS: atom_id res chain seq x y z
N MET A 1 62.09 14.71 -10.65
CA MET A 1 61.72 13.62 -11.58
C MET A 1 61.82 12.31 -10.80
N SER A 2 60.87 11.39 -10.81
CA SER A 2 59.47 11.43 -11.30
C SER A 2 58.75 10.20 -10.73
N PHE A 3 57.53 10.36 -10.19
CA PHE A 3 56.76 9.23 -9.67
C PHE A 3 56.25 8.33 -10.81
N SER A 4 56.36 7.02 -10.64
CA SER A 4 55.73 6.01 -11.51
C SER A 4 54.87 5.06 -10.66
N SER A 5 53.56 5.07 -10.90
CA SER A 5 52.62 4.17 -10.23
C SER A 5 52.70 2.76 -10.83
N PRO A 6 52.68 1.69 -10.00
CA PRO A 6 52.32 0.35 -10.48
C PRO A 6 50.86 0.33 -10.96
N ALA A 7 50.53 -0.61 -11.85
CA ALA A 7 49.18 -0.77 -12.38
C ALA A 7 48.24 -1.46 -11.37
N ARG A 8 46.96 -1.11 -11.39
CA ARG A 8 45.92 -1.91 -10.72
C ARG A 8 45.62 -3.14 -11.59
N GLN A 9 46.03 -4.32 -11.14
CA GLN A 9 45.55 -5.59 -11.71
C GLN A 9 44.08 -5.81 -11.31
N ALA A 10 43.24 -6.20 -12.26
CA ALA A 10 41.85 -6.56 -12.00
C ALA A 10 41.77 -8.03 -11.54
N LEU A 11 41.47 -8.25 -10.27
CA LEU A 11 41.12 -9.58 -9.74
C LEU A 11 39.59 -9.75 -9.75
N THR A 12 39.08 -10.33 -10.84
CA THR A 12 37.66 -10.64 -11.02
C THR A 12 37.26 -11.83 -10.15
N PHE A 13 36.80 -11.56 -8.92
CA PHE A 13 36.21 -12.59 -8.05
C PHE A 13 34.73 -12.81 -8.39
N THR A 14 34.46 -13.80 -9.23
CA THR A 14 33.09 -14.23 -9.56
C THR A 14 32.51 -15.08 -8.44
N PHE A 15 31.60 -14.52 -7.63
CA PHE A 15 30.76 -15.27 -6.70
C PHE A 15 29.27 -15.05 -7.04
N PRO A 16 28.46 -16.12 -7.21
CA PRO A 16 27.06 -15.98 -7.59
C PRO A 16 26.18 -15.72 -6.37
N PHE A 17 25.71 -14.47 -6.21
CA PHE A 17 24.54 -14.18 -5.38
C PHE A 17 23.33 -13.90 -6.26
N LEU A 18 22.37 -14.83 -6.21
CA LEU A 18 21.12 -14.76 -6.95
C LEU A 18 20.07 -13.95 -6.15
N ILE A 19 19.14 -13.31 -6.87
CA ILE A 19 17.93 -12.66 -6.34
C ILE A 19 18.19 -11.40 -5.49
N LEU A 20 18.24 -10.25 -6.16
CA LEU A 20 17.49 -9.07 -5.74
C LEU A 20 16.51 -8.69 -6.85
N SER A 21 15.34 -8.16 -6.48
CA SER A 21 14.24 -7.96 -7.42
C SER A 21 14.49 -6.77 -8.35
N ASN A 22 14.46 -7.02 -9.66
CA ASN A 22 14.44 -5.96 -10.68
C ASN A 22 13.00 -5.44 -10.86
N TYR A 23 12.62 -4.42 -10.08
CA TYR A 23 11.61 -3.47 -10.53
C TYR A 23 12.12 -2.04 -10.30
N PHE A 24 12.29 -1.33 -11.41
CA PHE A 24 12.75 0.06 -11.45
C PHE A 24 11.55 0.96 -11.14
N VAL A 25 11.71 1.95 -10.24
CA VAL A 25 10.61 2.87 -9.90
C VAL A 25 10.49 3.93 -11.01
N GLU A 26 9.75 3.60 -12.05
CA GLU A 26 9.51 4.50 -13.17
C GLU A 26 8.32 5.44 -12.88
N PHE A 27 8.62 6.69 -12.53
CA PHE A 27 7.64 7.76 -12.34
C PHE A 27 7.05 8.23 -13.68
N VAL A 28 6.14 7.44 -14.25
CA VAL A 28 5.41 7.79 -15.48
C VAL A 28 4.37 8.88 -15.19
N TYR A 29 4.81 10.14 -15.19
CA TYR A 29 3.91 11.30 -15.23
C TYR A 29 3.42 11.53 -16.67
N PRO A 30 2.11 11.41 -16.98
CA PRO A 30 1.56 11.74 -18.29
C PRO A 30 1.51 13.27 -18.47
N LEU A 31 2.64 13.86 -18.87
CA LEU A 31 2.86 15.30 -19.02
C LEU A 31 2.07 15.84 -20.23
N THR A 32 0.77 16.03 -20.04
CA THR A 32 -0.19 16.47 -21.06
C THR A 32 -0.02 17.96 -21.35
N LEU A 33 0.92 18.27 -22.24
CA LEU A 33 1.15 19.59 -22.83
C LEU A 33 -0.11 20.08 -23.57
N LYS A 34 -0.98 20.79 -22.83
CA LYS A 34 -2.05 21.59 -23.43
C LYS A 34 -1.44 22.79 -24.15
N PHE A 35 -1.22 22.65 -25.45
CA PHE A 35 -0.95 23.78 -26.33
C PHE A 35 -2.17 24.72 -26.34
N GLY A 36 -2.09 25.80 -25.57
CA GLY A 36 -3.05 26.89 -25.61
C GLY A 36 -2.90 27.71 -26.89
N PHE A 37 -3.56 27.30 -27.97
CA PHE A 37 -3.64 28.12 -29.18
C PHE A 37 -4.49 29.36 -28.90
N CYS A 38 -3.86 30.53 -28.98
CA CYS A 38 -4.52 31.81 -28.79
C CYS A 38 -5.41 32.15 -30.00
N SER A 39 -6.56 32.77 -29.76
CA SER A 39 -7.48 33.15 -30.83
C SER A 39 -7.04 34.43 -31.54
N ALA A 40 -6.90 34.37 -32.86
CA ALA A 40 -6.75 35.53 -33.73
C ALA A 40 -7.56 35.30 -35.01
N CYS A 41 -8.31 36.31 -35.45
CA CYS A 41 -9.17 36.20 -36.64
C CYS A 41 -8.37 36.34 -37.94
N SER A 42 -8.71 35.54 -38.94
CA SER A 42 -8.83 36.03 -40.32
C SER A 42 -9.83 35.17 -41.10
N SER A 43 -10.59 35.82 -41.98
CA SER A 43 -11.65 35.21 -42.77
C SER A 43 -11.20 34.95 -44.20
N LEU A 44 -11.45 33.75 -44.71
CA LEU A 44 -11.64 33.47 -46.15
C LEU A 44 -12.38 32.13 -46.25
N GLY A 45 -13.32 32.02 -47.19
CA GLY A 45 -14.15 30.83 -47.35
C GLY A 45 -14.49 30.54 -48.79
N TRP A 46 -14.93 29.31 -49.06
CA TRP A 46 -15.43 28.88 -50.38
C TRP A 46 -16.74 28.10 -50.27
N LYS A 47 -17.46 28.04 -51.39
CA LYS A 47 -18.82 27.49 -51.51
C LYS A 47 -18.83 26.25 -52.40
N SER A 48 -19.65 25.26 -52.03
CA SER A 48 -20.60 24.54 -52.91
C SER A 48 -21.48 23.63 -52.03
N SER A 49 -22.82 23.50 -52.11
CA SER A 49 -23.75 23.15 -53.21
C SER A 49 -23.42 21.82 -53.90
N SER A 50 -24.33 20.87 -54.12
CA SER A 50 -25.76 20.67 -53.75
C SER A 50 -26.11 19.17 -53.99
N LEU A 51 -27.21 18.57 -53.50
CA LEU A 51 -28.58 18.61 -54.05
C LEU A 51 -29.57 17.75 -53.20
N PHE A 52 -30.86 17.86 -53.57
CA PHE A 52 -32.11 17.19 -53.13
C PHE A 52 -32.09 15.63 -53.06
N ALA A 53 -33.10 14.90 -52.52
CA ALA A 53 -34.54 15.21 -52.42
C ALA A 53 -35.34 14.48 -51.30
N GLN A 54 -36.62 14.86 -51.14
CA GLN A 54 -37.70 14.10 -50.47
C GLN A 54 -38.91 13.94 -51.42
N PRO A 55 -39.91 13.11 -51.07
CA PRO A 55 -41.20 13.67 -50.62
C PRO A 55 -41.88 12.92 -49.44
N GLY A 56 -42.96 13.51 -48.87
CA GLY A 56 -43.87 12.87 -47.89
C GLY A 56 -44.92 11.95 -48.55
N LEU A 57 -46.09 11.61 -48.00
CA LEU A 57 -46.85 11.96 -46.77
C LEU A 57 -48.01 10.90 -46.63
N VAL A 58 -48.84 10.66 -45.59
CA VAL A 58 -49.29 11.28 -44.32
C VAL A 58 -49.60 10.12 -43.31
N SER A 59 -49.74 10.30 -41.99
CA SER A 59 -50.98 10.69 -41.27
C SER A 59 -50.79 10.54 -39.73
N SER A 60 -51.76 10.97 -38.91
CA SER A 60 -51.55 11.27 -37.47
C SER A 60 -52.39 10.43 -36.49
N VAL A 61 -51.87 10.25 -35.27
CA VAL A 61 -52.65 9.98 -34.06
C VAL A 61 -52.20 10.94 -32.96
N HIS A 62 -53.14 11.56 -32.24
CA HIS A 62 -52.87 12.45 -31.11
C HIS A 62 -52.71 11.69 -29.79
N PHE A 63 -51.78 12.12 -28.94
CA PHE A 63 -51.90 11.92 -27.49
C PHE A 63 -51.40 13.16 -26.74
N ARG A 64 -52.16 13.63 -25.73
CA ARG A 64 -51.86 14.86 -24.98
C ARG A 64 -50.92 14.56 -23.81
N GLY A 65 -49.68 15.04 -23.89
CA GLY A 65 -48.78 15.12 -22.74
C GLY A 65 -48.98 16.43 -21.96
N PHE A 66 -49.25 16.35 -20.66
CA PHE A 66 -49.29 17.54 -19.78
C PHE A 66 -47.86 18.01 -19.45
N LEU A 67 -47.56 19.28 -19.71
CA LEU A 67 -46.31 19.92 -19.28
C LEU A 67 -46.43 20.45 -17.86
N VAL A 68 -45.95 19.70 -16.88
CA VAL A 68 -45.77 20.18 -15.50
C VAL A 68 -44.47 20.96 -15.40
N SER A 69 -44.56 22.25 -15.07
CA SER A 69 -43.39 23.08 -14.78
C SER A 69 -42.89 22.78 -13.36
N SER A 70 -41.66 22.27 -13.23
CA SER A 70 -41.00 22.10 -11.94
C SER A 70 -39.75 22.97 -11.86
N LYS A 71 -39.85 24.09 -11.13
CA LYS A 71 -38.69 24.84 -10.67
C LYS A 71 -38.19 24.23 -9.37
N ASN A 72 -37.04 23.55 -9.41
CA ASN A 72 -36.09 23.54 -8.28
C ASN A 72 -34.72 23.05 -8.75
N LYS A 73 -33.78 23.97 -8.96
CA LYS A 73 -32.35 23.66 -9.04
C LYS A 73 -31.79 23.71 -7.62
N SER A 74 -31.69 22.56 -6.96
CA SER A 74 -30.84 22.45 -5.78
C SER A 74 -29.38 22.67 -6.20
N PRO A 75 -28.58 23.46 -5.45
CA PRO A 75 -27.15 23.47 -5.64
C PRO A 75 -26.58 22.17 -5.10
N HIS A 76 -26.02 21.31 -5.97
CA HIS A 76 -25.12 20.26 -5.52
C HIS A 76 -23.87 20.93 -4.92
N GLN A 77 -23.89 21.16 -3.60
CA GLN A 77 -22.68 21.49 -2.86
C GLN A 77 -21.70 20.32 -3.03
N LYS A 78 -20.67 20.54 -3.84
CA LYS A 78 -19.47 19.71 -3.79
C LYS A 78 -18.85 19.96 -2.42
N PHE A 79 -18.97 18.98 -1.52
CA PHE A 79 -18.17 18.94 -0.30
C PHE A 79 -16.71 18.67 -0.67
N SER A 80 -16.01 19.70 -1.12
CA SER A 80 -14.55 19.71 -1.16
C SER A 80 -14.07 19.81 0.29
N VAL A 81 -13.77 18.65 0.89
CA VAL A 81 -12.97 18.62 2.12
C VAL A 81 -11.60 19.16 1.77
N SER A 82 -11.36 20.43 2.07
CA SER A 82 -10.01 21.00 2.02
C SER A 82 -9.23 20.40 3.19
N CYS A 83 -8.42 19.38 2.90
CA CYS A 83 -7.37 18.96 3.82
C CYS A 83 -6.55 20.20 4.18
N SER A 84 -6.62 20.65 5.43
CA SER A 84 -5.95 21.86 5.87
C SER A 84 -4.45 21.65 5.74
N SER A 85 -3.83 22.31 4.76
CA SER A 85 -2.39 22.21 4.48
C SER A 85 -1.61 22.85 5.62
N SER A 86 -1.34 22.06 6.67
CA SER A 86 -0.51 22.53 7.77
C SER A 86 0.90 22.80 7.25
N SER A 87 1.50 23.91 7.67
CA SER A 87 2.89 24.20 7.32
C SER A 87 3.84 23.10 7.82
N SER A 88 3.46 22.42 8.91
CA SER A 88 4.17 21.34 9.61
C SER A 88 4.11 19.95 8.96
N ASP A 89 3.25 19.67 7.98
CA ASP A 89 3.20 18.33 7.34
C ASP A 89 4.59 17.90 6.81
N PRO A 90 5.14 16.72 7.16
CA PRO A 90 6.46 16.30 6.68
C PRO A 90 6.55 16.18 5.15
N LEU A 91 7.76 16.32 4.60
CA LEU A 91 8.01 16.35 3.15
C LEU A 91 7.42 15.15 2.40
N LEU A 92 7.52 13.95 2.99
CA LEU A 92 6.97 12.72 2.43
C LEU A 92 5.43 12.76 2.35
N VAL A 93 4.75 13.32 3.36
CA VAL A 93 3.28 13.44 3.39
C VAL A 93 2.78 14.42 2.33
N LYS A 94 3.49 15.56 2.17
CA LYS A 94 3.21 16.54 1.11
C LYS A 94 3.34 15.90 -0.28
N ALA A 95 4.47 15.23 -0.53
CA ALA A 95 4.67 14.51 -1.80
C ALA A 95 3.64 13.39 -2.04
N ALA A 96 3.26 12.65 -0.99
CA ALA A 96 2.23 11.60 -1.05
C ALA A 96 0.84 12.13 -1.45
N ARG A 97 0.50 13.35 -1.03
CA ARG A 97 -0.74 14.05 -1.39
C ARG A 97 -0.71 14.63 -2.81
N GLY A 98 0.47 14.74 -3.42
CA GLY A 98 0.70 15.48 -4.66
C GLY A 98 0.90 16.99 -4.44
N ASP A 99 1.16 17.42 -3.20
CA ASP A 99 1.47 18.82 -2.89
C ASP A 99 2.86 19.20 -3.48
N PRO A 100 3.07 20.45 -3.93
CA PRO A 100 4.39 20.90 -4.39
C PRO A 100 5.46 20.79 -3.30
N VAL A 101 6.59 20.15 -3.63
CA VAL A 101 7.72 19.93 -2.73
C VAL A 101 9.04 20.49 -3.29
N SER A 102 9.93 20.94 -2.41
CA SER A 102 11.22 21.54 -2.77
C SER A 102 12.26 20.54 -3.30
N ARG A 103 12.10 19.27 -2.97
CA ARG A 103 12.84 18.12 -3.52
C ARG A 103 12.01 16.83 -3.35
N PRO A 104 12.31 15.75 -4.07
CA PRO A 104 11.77 14.43 -3.75
C PRO A 104 12.13 14.01 -2.31
N PRO A 105 11.21 13.39 -1.56
CA PRO A 105 11.52 12.73 -0.29
C PRO A 105 12.26 11.40 -0.54
N ALA A 106 13.13 11.00 0.38
CA ALA A 106 13.89 9.76 0.31
C ALA A 106 13.85 8.97 1.62
N TRP A 107 13.58 7.67 1.52
CA TRP A 107 13.66 6.67 2.58
C TRP A 107 13.94 5.30 1.93
N MET A 108 14.20 4.24 2.71
CA MET A 108 14.49 2.91 2.15
C MET A 108 13.69 1.79 2.83
N MET A 109 13.11 0.90 2.01
CA MET A 109 12.57 -0.36 2.53
C MET A 109 13.67 -1.17 3.22
N ARG A 110 13.36 -1.77 4.38
CA ARG A 110 14.33 -2.46 5.26
C ARG A 110 15.48 -1.58 5.80
N GLN A 111 15.28 -0.25 5.89
CA GLN A 111 16.25 0.69 6.49
C GLN A 111 16.64 0.38 7.94
N ALA A 112 15.78 -0.27 8.72
CA ALA A 112 16.16 -0.89 9.98
C ALA A 112 16.40 -2.39 9.73
N GLY A 113 17.65 -2.85 9.81
CA GLY A 113 17.97 -4.23 9.46
C GLY A 113 19.45 -4.61 9.45
N ARG A 114 19.71 -5.86 9.06
CA ARG A 114 20.98 -6.60 9.23
C ARG A 114 22.23 -5.93 8.65
N TYR A 115 22.11 -4.94 7.76
CA TYR A 115 23.26 -4.18 7.26
C TYR A 115 23.89 -3.29 8.34
N MET A 116 23.07 -2.74 9.26
CA MET A 116 23.54 -1.90 10.35
C MET A 116 24.22 -2.72 11.44
N ALA A 117 25.41 -2.32 11.87
CA ALA A 117 26.13 -2.99 12.97
C ALA A 117 25.40 -2.88 14.32
N VAL A 118 24.67 -1.77 14.54
CA VAL A 118 23.82 -1.57 15.73
C VAL A 118 22.63 -2.54 15.76
N TYR A 119 21.97 -2.78 14.62
CA TYR A 119 20.91 -3.79 14.50
C TYR A 119 21.42 -5.19 14.84
N ARG A 120 22.59 -5.58 14.31
CA ARG A 120 23.17 -6.91 14.55
C ARG A 120 23.44 -7.15 16.04
N LYS A 121 24.12 -6.21 16.72
CA LYS A 121 24.36 -6.27 18.17
C LYS A 121 23.09 -6.35 19.01
N LEU A 122 22.02 -5.66 18.59
CA LEU A 122 20.72 -5.74 19.26
C LEU A 122 20.07 -7.11 19.05
N ALA A 123 20.11 -7.65 17.82
CA ALA A 123 19.61 -8.99 17.50
C ALA A 123 20.45 -10.12 18.13
N GLU A 124 21.74 -9.91 18.38
CA GLU A 124 22.61 -10.83 19.13
C GLU A 124 22.21 -10.90 20.62
N LYS A 125 21.71 -9.79 21.19
CA LYS A 125 21.21 -9.72 22.57
C LYS A 125 19.76 -10.24 22.70
N TYR A 126 18.92 -9.97 21.71
CA TYR A 126 17.51 -10.33 21.66
C TYR A 126 17.28 -11.21 20.41
N PRO A 127 17.57 -12.53 20.46
CA PRO A 127 17.58 -13.36 19.26
C PRO A 127 16.19 -13.48 18.61
N SER A 128 15.13 -13.59 19.43
CA SER A 128 13.75 -13.70 18.94
C SER A 128 13.38 -12.52 18.05
N PHE A 129 12.85 -12.82 16.86
CA PHE A 129 12.31 -11.76 16.00
C PHE A 129 11.04 -11.17 16.63
N ARG A 130 10.14 -12.03 17.11
CA ARG A 130 8.87 -11.63 17.73
C ARG A 130 9.09 -10.69 18.92
N GLU A 131 10.02 -11.02 19.81
CA GLU A 131 10.43 -10.14 20.92
C GLU A 131 10.79 -8.72 20.43
N ARG A 132 11.63 -8.62 19.39
CA ARG A 132 12.05 -7.33 18.79
C ARG A 132 10.96 -6.60 18.02
N SER A 133 9.93 -7.29 17.51
CA SER A 133 8.80 -6.70 16.76
C SER A 133 7.54 -6.47 17.59
N GLU A 134 7.52 -6.93 18.85
CA GLU A 134 6.36 -6.89 19.75
C GLU A 134 6.67 -6.24 21.12
N THR A 135 7.92 -5.83 21.37
CA THR A 135 8.33 -5.05 22.56
C THR A 135 8.53 -3.58 22.21
N THR A 136 7.74 -2.67 22.78
CA THR A 136 7.73 -1.23 22.49
C THR A 136 9.13 -0.60 22.43
N ASP A 137 9.97 -0.80 23.46
CA ASP A 137 11.32 -0.21 23.51
C ASP A 137 12.22 -0.70 22.35
N LEU A 138 12.14 -1.98 22.01
CA LEU A 138 12.97 -2.58 20.94
C LEU A 138 12.48 -2.12 19.56
N ILE A 139 11.16 -2.04 19.35
CA ILE A 139 10.56 -1.49 18.14
C ILE A 139 11.04 -0.05 17.94
N VAL A 140 10.92 0.80 18.97
CA VAL A 140 11.33 2.20 18.94
C VAL A 140 12.84 2.34 18.70
N GLU A 141 13.68 1.61 19.43
CA GLU A 141 15.13 1.68 19.25
C GLU A 141 15.52 1.32 17.82
N ILE A 142 15.05 0.16 17.32
CA ILE A 142 15.37 -0.36 15.98
C ILE A 142 14.90 0.59 14.89
N SER A 143 13.65 1.07 14.95
CA SER A 143 13.08 2.00 13.96
C SER A 143 13.86 3.31 13.87
N LEU A 144 14.40 3.79 14.99
CA LEU A 144 15.17 5.04 15.05
C LEU A 144 16.65 4.87 14.68
N GLN A 145 17.18 3.66 14.47
CA GLN A 145 18.58 3.46 14.03
C GLN A 145 18.88 4.19 12.70
N PRO A 146 18.14 3.96 11.59
CA PRO A 146 18.34 4.70 10.34
C PRO A 146 18.01 6.19 10.46
N TRP A 147 17.04 6.58 11.31
CA TRP A 147 16.71 7.98 11.59
C TRP A 147 17.92 8.72 12.18
N LYS A 148 18.53 8.14 13.22
CA LYS A 148 19.71 8.69 13.91
C LYS A 148 20.93 8.76 12.97
N ALA A 149 21.09 7.79 12.07
CA ALA A 149 22.25 7.70 11.17
C ALA A 149 22.16 8.54 9.89
N PHE A 150 20.97 8.61 9.25
CA PHE A 150 20.85 9.13 7.88
C PHE A 150 19.77 10.21 7.68
N ARG A 151 18.90 10.44 8.66
CA ARG A 151 17.77 11.41 8.60
C ARG A 151 16.89 11.29 7.32
N PRO A 152 16.42 10.08 6.93
CA PRO A 152 15.46 9.94 5.82
C PRO A 152 14.14 10.67 6.09
N ASP A 153 13.43 11.05 5.03
CA ASP A 153 12.12 11.72 5.11
C ASP A 153 10.99 10.78 5.56
N GLY A 154 11.27 9.48 5.68
CA GLY A 154 10.36 8.44 6.14
C GLY A 154 11.01 7.54 7.20
N VAL A 155 10.30 7.31 8.29
CA VAL A 155 10.69 6.38 9.37
C VAL A 155 9.59 5.34 9.51
N ILE A 156 9.78 4.19 8.85
CA ILE A 156 8.88 3.04 8.99
C ILE A 156 9.08 2.36 10.35
N ILE A 157 7.98 1.99 11.00
CA ILE A 157 7.99 1.19 12.23
C ILE A 157 8.61 -0.20 11.97
N PHE A 158 9.37 -0.72 12.93
CA PHE A 158 9.86 -2.09 12.92
C PHE A 158 8.80 -3.05 13.47
N SER A 159 8.20 -3.87 12.61
CA SER A 159 7.22 -4.89 12.97
C SER A 159 7.22 -6.00 11.91
N ASP A 160 6.24 -6.90 11.89
CA ASP A 160 5.99 -7.83 10.78
C ASP A 160 4.58 -7.67 10.19
N ILE A 161 4.37 -8.11 8.94
CA ILE A 161 3.03 -8.13 8.33
C ILE A 161 2.12 -9.16 9.00
N LEU A 162 2.68 -10.17 9.66
CA LEU A 162 1.95 -11.24 10.36
C LEU A 162 1.66 -10.92 11.84
N THR A 163 2.24 -9.85 12.40
CA THR A 163 2.00 -9.43 13.80
C THR A 163 0.50 -9.35 14.19
N PRO A 164 -0.45 -8.95 13.31
CA PRO A 164 -1.88 -8.96 13.63
C PRO A 164 -2.54 -10.35 13.70
N LEU A 165 -1.94 -11.42 13.18
CA LEU A 165 -2.60 -12.75 13.06
C LEU A 165 -3.18 -13.27 14.40
N PRO A 166 -2.48 -13.20 15.55
CA PRO A 166 -3.03 -13.70 16.82
C PRO A 166 -4.13 -12.80 17.40
N ALA A 167 -4.26 -11.56 16.89
CA ALA A 167 -5.32 -10.63 17.30
C ALA A 167 -6.68 -10.98 16.67
N PHE A 168 -6.74 -11.77 15.59
CA PHE A 168 -7.97 -12.25 14.97
C PHE A 168 -8.10 -13.78 14.89
N GLY A 169 -7.31 -14.52 15.69
CA GLY A 169 -7.51 -15.97 15.90
C GLY A 169 -6.59 -16.90 15.12
N VAL A 170 -5.49 -16.41 14.56
CA VAL A 170 -4.46 -17.25 13.90
C VAL A 170 -3.11 -17.16 14.63
N PRO A 171 -2.78 -18.15 15.49
CA PRO A 171 -1.44 -18.23 16.09
C PRO A 171 -0.36 -18.48 15.04
N PHE A 172 0.78 -17.80 15.18
CA PHE A 172 1.98 -18.02 14.40
C PHE A 172 3.24 -17.89 15.25
N ASP A 173 4.35 -18.45 14.79
CA ASP A 173 5.69 -18.28 15.36
C ASP A 173 6.72 -18.02 14.25
N ILE A 174 7.94 -17.60 14.60
CA ILE A 174 9.04 -17.34 13.65
C ILE A 174 10.28 -18.14 14.05
N GLU A 175 10.58 -19.19 13.28
CA GLU A 175 11.81 -19.96 13.43
C GLU A 175 12.95 -19.34 12.61
N GLU A 176 14.17 -19.30 13.16
CA GLU A 176 15.30 -18.57 12.57
C GLU A 176 15.64 -18.97 11.13
N VAL A 177 15.48 -20.25 10.77
CA VAL A 177 15.83 -20.81 9.46
C VAL A 177 14.61 -20.93 8.52
N ARG A 178 13.44 -21.34 9.04
CA ARG A 178 12.22 -21.54 8.23
C ARG A 178 11.37 -20.28 8.06
N GLY A 179 11.58 -19.26 8.89
CA GLY A 179 10.76 -18.06 8.93
C GLY A 179 9.42 -18.31 9.64
N PRO A 180 8.34 -17.61 9.25
CA PRO A 180 7.05 -17.75 9.91
C PRO A 180 6.39 -19.11 9.68
N ILE A 181 5.77 -19.64 10.73
CA ILE A 181 5.07 -20.93 10.78
C ILE A 181 3.69 -20.73 11.38
N ILE A 182 2.65 -21.22 10.69
CA ILE A 182 1.25 -21.23 11.14
C ILE A 182 0.83 -22.69 11.26
N GLN A 183 0.60 -23.15 12.50
CA GLN A 183 0.41 -24.57 12.82
C GLN A 183 -0.92 -25.16 12.33
N SER A 184 -1.92 -24.31 12.08
CA SER A 184 -3.27 -24.71 11.65
C SER A 184 -3.70 -23.93 10.40
N PRO A 185 -3.28 -24.35 9.19
CA PRO A 185 -3.59 -23.63 7.96
C PRO A 185 -5.08 -23.65 7.60
N ILE A 186 -5.67 -22.48 7.32
CA ILE A 186 -7.11 -22.37 7.03
C ILE A 186 -7.37 -22.73 5.58
N THR A 187 -7.88 -23.94 5.35
CA THR A 187 -8.17 -24.50 4.01
C THR A 187 -9.62 -24.97 3.83
N SER A 188 -10.47 -24.82 4.85
CA SER A 188 -11.86 -25.30 4.89
C SER A 188 -12.77 -24.33 5.65
N GLU A 189 -14.09 -24.53 5.53
CA GLU A 189 -15.09 -23.77 6.29
C GLU A 189 -14.96 -23.95 7.81
N GLU A 190 -14.47 -25.10 8.28
CA GLU A 190 -14.20 -25.32 9.71
C GLU A 190 -13.06 -24.41 10.19
N GLY A 191 -12.01 -24.26 9.38
CA GLY A 191 -10.87 -23.38 9.69
C GLY A 191 -11.27 -21.91 9.76
N LEU A 192 -12.31 -21.47 9.03
CA LEU A 192 -12.82 -20.09 9.14
C LEU A 192 -13.43 -19.79 10.52
N LYS A 193 -13.87 -20.81 11.28
CA LYS A 193 -14.51 -20.61 12.60
C LYS A 193 -13.52 -20.24 13.71
N THR A 194 -12.21 -20.35 13.49
CA THR A 194 -11.23 -19.83 14.45
C THR A 194 -11.05 -18.31 14.33
N LEU A 195 -11.51 -17.71 13.23
CA LEU A 195 -11.40 -16.28 12.98
C LEU A 195 -12.43 -15.49 13.80
N HIS A 196 -11.97 -14.41 14.42
CA HIS A 196 -12.81 -13.49 15.20
C HIS A 196 -12.44 -12.04 14.91
N GLN A 197 -13.29 -11.06 15.29
CA GLN A 197 -12.95 -9.64 15.11
C GLN A 197 -11.59 -9.31 15.75
N ILE A 198 -10.82 -8.42 15.12
CA ILE A 198 -9.47 -8.10 15.56
C ILE A 198 -9.47 -7.40 16.93
N ASP A 199 -8.80 -8.03 17.88
CA ASP A 199 -8.58 -7.55 19.24
C ASP A 199 -7.38 -6.60 19.25
N LEU A 200 -7.66 -5.31 19.01
CA LEU A 200 -6.65 -4.25 18.88
C LEU A 200 -5.86 -3.98 20.18
N GLU A 201 -6.35 -4.39 21.34
CA GLU A 201 -5.63 -4.21 22.61
C GLU A 201 -4.47 -5.20 22.75
N LYS A 202 -4.51 -6.35 22.05
CA LYS A 202 -3.32 -7.22 21.86
C LYS A 202 -2.21 -6.55 21.06
N LEU A 203 -2.46 -5.40 20.42
CA LEU A 203 -1.51 -4.67 19.57
C LEU A 203 -1.09 -3.31 20.19
N HIS A 204 -1.31 -3.11 21.50
CA HIS A 204 -0.97 -1.88 22.23
C HIS A 204 0.49 -1.44 22.03
N PHE A 205 1.44 -2.36 21.94
CA PHE A 205 2.86 -2.05 21.68
C PHE A 205 3.08 -1.30 20.35
N VAL A 206 2.25 -1.54 19.33
CA VAL A 206 2.26 -0.80 18.07
C VAL A 206 1.72 0.61 18.29
N ARG A 207 0.64 0.76 19.08
CA ARG A 207 0.04 2.05 19.43
C ARG A 207 1.02 2.93 20.21
N GLU A 208 1.75 2.37 21.17
CA GLU A 208 2.79 3.05 21.93
C GLU A 208 3.98 3.44 21.06
N SER A 209 4.49 2.47 20.28
CA SER A 209 5.64 2.68 19.39
C SER A 209 5.39 3.81 18.40
N LEU A 210 4.22 3.84 17.74
CA LEU A 210 3.89 4.90 16.79
C LEU A 210 3.81 6.29 17.45
N LYS A 211 3.29 6.39 18.68
CA LYS A 211 3.26 7.65 19.46
C LYS A 211 4.68 8.13 19.79
N ILE A 212 5.55 7.24 20.27
CA ILE A 212 6.94 7.58 20.62
C ILE A 212 7.72 7.98 19.37
N LEU A 213 7.61 7.20 18.29
CA LEU A 213 8.24 7.52 17.00
C LEU A 213 7.78 8.88 16.47
N ARG A 214 6.48 9.21 16.58
CA ARG A 214 5.91 10.50 16.16
C ARG A 214 6.53 11.68 16.91
N SER A 215 6.77 11.53 18.21
CA SER A 215 7.47 12.51 19.05
C SER A 215 8.96 12.65 18.66
N GLU A 216 9.66 11.53 18.48
CA GLU A 216 11.11 11.49 18.21
C GLU A 216 11.50 12.08 16.84
N VAL A 217 10.68 11.85 15.81
CA VAL A 217 10.92 12.45 14.48
C VAL A 217 10.44 13.90 14.43
N GLY A 218 9.26 14.21 14.99
CA GLY A 218 8.56 15.48 14.79
C GLY A 218 8.28 15.76 13.31
N ASP A 219 8.09 17.01 12.94
CA ASP A 219 7.77 17.44 11.56
C ASP A 219 8.89 17.14 10.52
N ARG A 220 10.02 16.59 10.96
CA ARG A 220 11.23 16.37 10.16
C ARG A 220 11.18 15.11 9.28
N ALA A 221 10.32 14.15 9.60
CA ALA A 221 10.11 12.94 8.79
C ALA A 221 8.72 12.34 9.05
N ALA A 222 8.16 11.65 8.04
CA ALA A 222 6.91 10.92 8.20
C ALA A 222 7.15 9.58 8.90
N VAL A 223 6.56 9.37 10.07
CA VAL A 223 6.35 8.02 10.61
C VAL A 223 5.44 7.24 9.66
N LEU A 224 5.92 6.09 9.17
CA LEU A 224 5.17 5.19 8.29
C LEU A 224 4.73 3.96 9.08
N GLY A 225 3.42 3.70 9.08
CA GLY A 225 2.87 2.40 9.45
C GLY A 225 2.81 1.48 8.24
N PHE A 226 2.49 0.20 8.44
CA PHE A 226 2.30 -0.74 7.33
C PHE A 226 1.42 -1.94 7.69
N VAL A 227 0.93 -2.62 6.65
CA VAL A 227 0.20 -3.89 6.72
C VAL A 227 0.57 -4.79 5.54
N GLY A 228 0.32 -6.11 5.64
CA GLY A 228 0.27 -6.97 4.45
C GLY A 228 -1.08 -6.82 3.73
N ALA A 229 -1.11 -7.03 2.42
CA ALA A 229 -2.36 -7.08 1.66
C ALA A 229 -3.16 -8.35 1.97
N PRO A 230 -4.51 -8.34 1.87
CA PRO A 230 -5.35 -9.51 2.16
C PRO A 230 -4.93 -10.79 1.44
N TRP A 231 -4.56 -10.72 0.15
CA TRP A 231 -4.05 -11.86 -0.62
C TRP A 231 -2.75 -12.44 -0.06
N THR A 232 -1.76 -11.57 0.17
CA THR A 232 -0.45 -11.98 0.72
C THR A 232 -0.61 -12.59 2.12
N ILE A 233 -1.44 -12.00 2.99
CA ILE A 233 -1.74 -12.56 4.33
C ILE A 233 -2.50 -13.89 4.25
N ALA A 234 -3.55 -13.99 3.41
CA ALA A 234 -4.29 -15.23 3.20
C ALA A 234 -3.38 -16.37 2.74
N THR A 235 -2.37 -16.07 1.91
CA THR A 235 -1.44 -17.09 1.43
C THR A 235 -0.53 -17.64 2.53
N TYR A 236 -0.03 -16.81 3.45
CA TYR A 236 0.69 -17.32 4.63
C TYR A 236 -0.20 -18.25 5.46
N ILE A 237 -1.45 -17.84 5.70
CA ILE A 237 -2.45 -18.62 6.47
C ILE A 237 -2.79 -19.95 5.78
N VAL A 238 -2.92 -19.97 4.44
CA VAL A 238 -3.31 -21.15 3.66
C VAL A 238 -2.14 -22.13 3.45
N GLU A 239 -0.91 -21.63 3.29
CA GLU A 239 0.27 -22.45 3.02
C GLU A 239 1.06 -22.82 4.29
N GLY A 240 0.66 -22.30 5.46
CA GLY A 240 1.28 -22.58 6.76
C GLY A 240 2.61 -21.86 7.02
N GLY A 241 3.05 -20.96 6.13
CA GLY A 241 4.33 -20.26 6.25
C GLY A 241 4.86 -19.75 4.91
N THR A 242 6.18 -19.61 4.80
CA THR A 242 6.84 -19.16 3.56
C THR A 242 6.82 -20.27 2.49
N THR A 243 6.30 -19.98 1.29
CA THR A 243 6.29 -20.91 0.15
C THR A 243 6.95 -20.29 -1.10
N ARG A 244 7.28 -21.13 -2.08
CA ARG A 244 7.77 -20.73 -3.41
C ARG A 244 6.85 -21.15 -4.55
N THR A 245 5.83 -21.96 -4.28
CA THR A 245 4.94 -22.54 -5.30
C THR A 245 3.50 -22.06 -5.18
N TYR A 246 3.07 -21.64 -3.98
CA TYR A 246 1.73 -21.10 -3.71
C TYR A 246 0.61 -22.09 -4.15
N THR A 247 0.91 -23.40 -4.02
CA THR A 247 0.14 -24.49 -4.61
C THR A 247 -1.23 -24.66 -3.96
N THR A 248 -1.31 -24.43 -2.64
CA THR A 248 -2.52 -24.66 -1.84
C THR A 248 -3.52 -23.55 -2.09
N ILE A 249 -3.10 -22.28 -2.02
CA ILE A 249 -4.01 -21.16 -2.27
C ILE A 249 -4.43 -21.08 -3.74
N LYS A 250 -3.52 -21.31 -4.70
CA LYS A 250 -3.87 -21.33 -6.13
C LYS A 250 -4.82 -22.47 -6.46
N ARG A 251 -4.73 -23.62 -5.77
CA ARG A 251 -5.75 -24.67 -5.85
C ARG A 251 -7.09 -24.20 -5.29
N MET A 252 -7.11 -23.57 -4.11
CA MET A 252 -8.34 -23.05 -3.50
C MET A 252 -9.08 -22.02 -4.37
N CYS A 253 -8.38 -21.22 -5.19
CA CYS A 253 -8.99 -20.35 -6.19
C CYS A 253 -9.96 -21.08 -7.15
N HIS A 254 -9.77 -22.39 -7.35
CA HIS A 254 -10.63 -23.24 -8.18
C HIS A 254 -11.46 -24.23 -7.36
N THR A 255 -10.90 -24.86 -6.32
CA THR A 255 -11.56 -25.95 -5.58
C THR A 255 -12.36 -25.50 -4.36
N ALA A 256 -12.02 -24.35 -3.76
CA ALA A 256 -12.68 -23.83 -2.56
C ALA A 256 -12.86 -22.28 -2.62
N PRO A 257 -13.39 -21.72 -3.73
CA PRO A 257 -13.43 -20.27 -3.92
C PRO A 257 -14.34 -19.55 -2.91
N HIS A 258 -15.31 -20.24 -2.30
CA HIS A 258 -16.14 -19.68 -1.23
C HIS A 258 -15.34 -19.49 0.07
N VAL A 259 -14.57 -20.50 0.50
CA VAL A 259 -13.66 -20.42 1.66
C VAL A 259 -12.66 -19.29 1.47
N LEU A 260 -12.04 -19.22 0.29
CA LEU A 260 -11.01 -18.22 0.00
C LEU A 260 -11.58 -16.79 -0.03
N ARG A 261 -12.79 -16.57 -0.60
CA ARG A 261 -13.46 -15.25 -0.51
C ARG A 261 -13.78 -14.88 0.94
N ALA A 262 -14.29 -15.82 1.75
CA ALA A 262 -14.61 -15.54 3.14
C ALA A 262 -13.35 -15.16 3.96
N LEU A 263 -12.24 -15.87 3.77
CA LEU A 263 -10.95 -15.52 4.37
C LEU A 263 -10.47 -14.12 3.93
N LEU A 264 -10.50 -13.83 2.63
CA LEU A 264 -10.04 -12.53 2.10
C LEU A 264 -10.91 -11.36 2.56
N SER A 265 -12.24 -11.53 2.64
CA SER A 265 -13.17 -10.52 3.17
C SER A 265 -12.97 -10.29 4.67
N HIS A 266 -12.73 -11.33 5.45
CA HIS A 266 -12.40 -11.19 6.87
C HIS A 266 -11.09 -10.43 7.07
N LEU A 267 -10.05 -10.80 6.30
CA LEU A 267 -8.75 -10.12 6.34
C LEU A 267 -8.86 -8.65 5.90
N ALA A 268 -9.66 -8.33 4.88
CA ALA A 268 -9.90 -6.95 4.47
C ALA A 268 -10.52 -6.11 5.61
N GLN A 269 -11.43 -6.69 6.41
CA GLN A 269 -12.02 -6.02 7.57
C GLN A 269 -10.99 -5.82 8.69
N ALA A 270 -10.33 -6.90 9.14
CA ALA A 270 -9.33 -6.84 10.21
C ALA A 270 -8.13 -5.92 9.86
N ILE A 271 -7.68 -5.93 8.59
CA ILE A 271 -6.63 -5.03 8.09
C ILE A 271 -7.14 -3.58 8.07
N THR A 272 -8.39 -3.32 7.69
CA THR A 272 -8.96 -1.96 7.74
C THR A 272 -8.95 -1.40 9.17
N GLU A 273 -9.44 -2.18 10.15
CA GLU A 273 -9.45 -1.80 11.56
C GLU A 273 -8.03 -1.53 12.09
N TYR A 274 -7.06 -2.38 11.72
CA TYR A 274 -5.65 -2.19 12.09
C TYR A 274 -5.00 -0.97 11.39
N ILE A 275 -5.39 -0.63 10.16
CA ILE A 275 -4.97 0.59 9.46
C ILE A 275 -5.43 1.83 10.23
N VAL A 276 -6.72 1.89 10.60
CA VAL A 276 -7.28 3.03 11.36
C VAL A 276 -6.56 3.16 12.71
N PHE A 277 -6.38 2.04 13.43
CA PHE A 277 -5.64 1.98 14.68
C PHE A 277 -4.21 2.53 14.57
N GLN A 278 -3.46 2.20 13.51
CA GLN A 278 -2.10 2.75 13.29
C GLN A 278 -2.13 4.27 13.02
N VAL A 279 -3.10 4.76 12.24
CA VAL A 279 -3.25 6.20 11.94
C VAL A 279 -3.59 6.98 13.22
N GLU A 280 -4.58 6.53 14.00
CA GLU A 280 -4.91 7.11 15.32
C GLU A 280 -3.74 7.11 16.30
N SER A 281 -2.83 6.13 16.15
CA SER A 281 -1.64 6.00 16.98
C SER A 281 -0.46 6.87 16.53
N GLY A 282 -0.58 7.61 15.42
CA GLY A 282 0.41 8.60 15.00
C GLY A 282 1.16 8.28 13.70
N ALA A 283 0.84 7.20 12.99
CA ALA A 283 1.33 7.01 11.63
C ALA A 283 0.81 8.13 10.69
N HIS A 284 1.66 8.68 9.84
CA HIS A 284 1.26 9.71 8.86
C HIS A 284 0.73 9.09 7.57
N CYS A 285 1.33 7.96 7.18
CA CYS A 285 0.99 7.20 5.97
C CYS A 285 1.06 5.72 6.34
N ILE A 286 0.25 4.89 5.69
CA ILE A 286 0.33 3.43 5.76
C ILE A 286 0.72 2.88 4.38
N GLN A 287 1.72 2.00 4.34
CA GLN A 287 2.04 1.19 3.16
C GLN A 287 1.36 -0.19 3.24
N ILE A 288 0.81 -0.66 2.12
CA ILE A 288 0.21 -1.99 2.00
C ILE A 288 1.14 -2.87 1.15
N PHE A 289 1.65 -3.97 1.73
CA PHE A 289 2.56 -4.90 1.06
C PHE A 289 1.79 -6.07 0.44
N ASP A 290 1.53 -6.05 -0.88
CA ASP A 290 1.06 -7.23 -1.63
C ASP A 290 2.23 -8.03 -2.22
N SER A 291 3.20 -8.38 -1.37
CA SER A 291 4.47 -9.03 -1.75
C SER A 291 4.32 -10.27 -2.62
N TRP A 292 3.20 -11.00 -2.53
CA TRP A 292 2.90 -12.20 -3.31
C TRP A 292 1.78 -12.01 -4.35
N GLY A 293 1.29 -10.77 -4.55
CA GLY A 293 0.36 -10.42 -5.64
C GLY A 293 0.96 -10.69 -7.02
N GLY A 294 2.25 -10.39 -7.21
CA GLY A 294 3.02 -10.69 -8.43
C GLY A 294 3.23 -12.18 -8.73
N GLN A 295 2.62 -13.09 -7.95
CA GLN A 295 2.56 -14.53 -8.24
C GLN A 295 1.27 -14.94 -8.97
N LEU A 296 0.35 -14.00 -9.16
CA LEU A 296 -0.91 -14.18 -9.89
C LEU A 296 -0.77 -13.74 -11.35
N THR A 297 -1.60 -14.28 -12.23
CA THR A 297 -1.85 -13.66 -13.54
C THR A 297 -2.64 -12.35 -13.34
N PRO A 298 -2.64 -11.40 -14.29
CA PRO A 298 -3.43 -10.17 -14.16
C PRO A 298 -4.91 -10.43 -13.86
N GLU A 299 -5.52 -11.39 -14.54
CA GLU A 299 -6.91 -11.84 -14.29
C GLU A 299 -7.10 -12.37 -12.86
N MET A 300 -6.19 -13.21 -12.36
CA MET A 300 -6.26 -13.70 -10.98
C MET A 300 -6.06 -12.57 -9.97
N TRP A 301 -5.19 -11.59 -10.25
CA TRP A 301 -4.95 -10.46 -9.35
C TRP A 301 -6.15 -9.52 -9.25
N GLU A 302 -6.80 -9.22 -10.38
CA GLU A 302 -8.08 -8.49 -10.47
C GLU A 302 -9.22 -9.19 -9.70
N HIS A 303 -9.15 -10.51 -9.51
CA HIS A 303 -10.19 -11.30 -8.82
C HIS A 303 -9.89 -11.64 -7.35
N TRP A 304 -8.61 -11.81 -6.98
CA TRP A 304 -8.19 -12.37 -5.69
C TRP A 304 -7.36 -11.44 -4.79
N SER A 305 -6.83 -10.33 -5.31
CA SER A 305 -6.10 -9.35 -4.49
C SER A 305 -6.69 -7.94 -4.58
N LYS A 306 -6.74 -7.38 -5.79
CA LYS A 306 -7.18 -6.00 -6.05
C LYS A 306 -8.52 -5.62 -5.39
N PRO A 307 -9.60 -6.43 -5.43
CA PRO A 307 -10.88 -6.03 -4.85
C PRO A 307 -10.78 -5.76 -3.35
N TYR A 308 -9.98 -6.56 -2.64
CA TYR A 308 -9.78 -6.45 -1.20
C TYR A 308 -8.80 -5.34 -0.82
N ILE A 309 -7.81 -5.03 -1.68
CA ILE A 309 -6.95 -3.85 -1.51
C ILE A 309 -7.77 -2.57 -1.70
N GLU A 310 -8.64 -2.51 -2.71
CA GLU A 310 -9.54 -1.36 -2.91
C GLU A 310 -10.62 -1.28 -1.81
N GLU A 311 -11.13 -2.41 -1.29
CA GLU A 311 -12.01 -2.42 -0.12
C GLU A 311 -11.33 -1.79 1.11
N VAL A 312 -10.13 -2.26 1.45
CA VAL A 312 -9.31 -1.73 2.55
C VAL A 312 -9.06 -0.23 2.36
N ARG A 313 -8.61 0.17 1.16
CA ARG A 313 -8.36 1.56 0.81
C ARG A 313 -9.61 2.42 0.99
N LEU A 314 -10.75 2.02 0.41
CA LEU A 314 -12.00 2.80 0.42
C LEU A 314 -12.57 2.95 1.83
N LYS A 315 -12.59 1.87 2.62
CA LYS A 315 -13.08 1.93 4.00
C LYS A 315 -12.18 2.79 4.89
N ALA A 316 -10.86 2.64 4.78
CA ALA A 316 -9.91 3.46 5.54
C ALA A 316 -9.93 4.94 5.11
N HIS A 317 -10.28 5.26 3.85
CA HIS A 317 -10.33 6.63 3.34
C HIS A 317 -11.39 7.52 4.00
N ILE A 318 -12.33 6.93 4.76
CA ILE A 318 -13.27 7.67 5.62
C ILE A 318 -12.52 8.40 6.76
N THR A 319 -11.30 7.98 7.09
CA THR A 319 -10.50 8.53 8.20
C THR A 319 -9.23 9.29 7.81
N ASN A 320 -8.48 8.96 6.73
CA ASN A 320 -7.28 9.73 6.34
C ASN A 320 -6.72 9.45 4.92
N SER A 321 -5.59 10.08 4.59
CA SER A 321 -4.84 9.89 3.32
C SER A 321 -3.89 8.68 3.36
N PHE A 322 -3.77 7.95 2.25
CA PHE A 322 -2.94 6.74 2.14
C PHE A 322 -1.94 6.80 0.98
N LEU A 323 -0.85 6.03 1.10
CA LEU A 323 0.21 5.95 0.10
C LEU A 323 0.40 4.48 -0.31
N LEU A 324 -0.34 4.06 -1.35
CA LEU A 324 -0.17 2.74 -1.95
C LEU A 324 1.15 2.71 -2.73
N ILE A 325 2.11 1.92 -2.27
CA ILE A 325 3.35 1.58 -2.98
C ILE A 325 3.28 0.08 -3.30
N PRO A 326 3.13 -0.32 -4.57
CA PRO A 326 3.12 -1.72 -4.98
C PRO A 326 4.51 -2.38 -4.89
#